data_AF-A0A7S4LQE4-F1
#
_entry.id   AF-A0A7S4LQE4-F1
#
_cell.length_a   1.000
_cell.length_b   1.000
_cell.length_c   1.000
_cell.angle_alpha   90.00
_cell.angle_beta   90.00
_cell.angle_gamma   90.00
#
_symmetry.space_group_name_H-M   'P 1'
#
loop_
_entity.id
_entity.type
_entity.pdbx_description
1 polymer ?
#
loop_
_entity_poly.entity_id
_entity_poly.type
_entity_poly.pdbx_seq_one_letter_code
_entity_poly.pdbx_strand_id
1 'polypeptide(L)'
;EQDDKVISPSDFAIEVVGLPRTLESAHKDYKERVQEHFEKLLQTPLHGHADLTPTKVKDSVCKVTLARDWGGGVQAFSKLGDARLAVREAKGHLRQAKANTTLKEAKKEKKIKKFEKAVEKAEENVKKLEEKVNKMSAEEETLRPVVACYVIFNKESAKHRILEHYKHSHRYRLIRRLVEGKARHEMLKFEGKTIECQEAPEPSNLVWENMDYPRLKRTAVQIFARCACILALLICLFALAFFGSMDQGRESPAVEAEVWIVANPIYTMDVPGFQTSNETSYTALAQACNDES
;
A
#
# COMPACT_ATOMS: atom_id res chain seq x y z
N GLU A 1 -5.36 -6.94 -12.54
CA GLU A 1 -6.05 -8.20 -12.86
C GLU A 1 -5.05 -9.31 -12.62
N GLN A 2 -5.34 -10.24 -11.71
CA GLN A 2 -4.57 -11.48 -11.56
C GLN A 2 -5.03 -12.42 -12.70
N ASP A 3 -4.09 -13.03 -13.41
CA ASP A 3 -4.43 -14.14 -14.29
C ASP A 3 -4.92 -15.30 -13.41
N ASP A 4 -6.20 -15.67 -13.49
CA ASP A 4 -6.81 -16.83 -12.80
C ASP A 4 -6.10 -18.18 -13.11
N LYS A 5 -5.09 -18.15 -13.97
CA LYS A 5 -4.31 -19.31 -14.42
C LYS A 5 -3.00 -19.52 -13.66
N VAL A 6 -2.51 -18.51 -12.93
CA VAL A 6 -1.22 -18.61 -12.22
C VAL A 6 -1.47 -18.85 -10.75
N ILE A 7 -1.23 -20.09 -10.30
CA ILE A 7 -1.27 -20.44 -8.89
C ILE A 7 -0.11 -19.76 -8.16
N SER A 8 -0.45 -18.93 -7.19
CA SER A 8 0.49 -18.18 -6.36
C SER A 8 0.62 -18.76 -4.95
N PRO A 9 1.70 -18.47 -4.21
CA PRO A 9 1.78 -18.78 -2.78
C PRO A 9 0.69 -18.07 -1.96
N SER A 10 0.24 -16.90 -2.41
CA SER A 10 -0.80 -16.10 -1.74
C SER A 10 -2.16 -16.80 -1.75
N ASP A 11 -2.44 -17.62 -2.75
CA ASP A 11 -3.69 -18.39 -2.86
C ASP A 11 -3.87 -19.37 -1.69
N PHE A 12 -2.77 -19.73 -1.02
CA PHE A 12 -2.75 -20.65 0.12
C PHE A 12 -2.35 -19.98 1.43
N ALA A 13 -2.10 -18.68 1.45
CA ALA A 13 -1.53 -17.99 2.60
C ALA A 13 -2.48 -16.96 3.20
N ILE A 14 -2.43 -16.83 4.52
CA ILE A 14 -3.02 -15.70 5.25
C ILE A 14 -1.93 -14.89 5.93
N GLU A 15 -2.15 -13.59 6.02
CA GLU A 15 -1.40 -12.68 6.89
C GLU A 15 -2.16 -12.54 8.21
N VAL A 16 -1.45 -12.73 9.30
CA VAL A 16 -1.94 -12.64 10.67
C VAL A 16 -1.26 -11.47 11.37
N VAL A 17 -2.05 -10.51 11.83
CA VAL A 17 -1.57 -9.30 12.52
C VAL A 17 -2.23 -9.18 13.90
N GLY A 18 -1.70 -8.30 14.76
CA GLY A 18 -2.22 -8.11 16.12
C GLY A 18 -1.74 -9.16 17.13
N LEU A 19 -0.77 -9.98 16.73
CA LEU A 19 -0.10 -10.97 17.56
C LEU A 19 0.61 -10.34 18.77
N PRO A 20 0.72 -11.06 19.91
CA PRO A 20 1.61 -10.67 21.01
C PRO A 20 3.04 -10.50 20.51
N ARG A 21 3.63 -9.32 20.74
CA ARG A 21 5.00 -9.02 20.30
C ARG A 21 6.04 -9.98 20.89
N THR A 22 5.88 -10.36 22.15
CA THR A 22 6.74 -11.29 22.87
C THR A 22 5.87 -12.27 23.65
N LEU A 23 6.36 -13.50 23.83
CA LEU A 23 5.81 -14.49 24.75
C LEU A 23 6.78 -14.67 25.92
N GLU A 24 6.28 -14.57 27.15
CA GLU A 24 7.13 -14.52 28.36
C GLU A 24 7.93 -15.82 28.58
N SER A 25 7.36 -16.99 28.27
CA SER A 25 7.97 -18.29 28.58
C SER A 25 8.27 -19.17 27.38
N ALA A 26 7.76 -18.83 26.19
CA ALA A 26 7.74 -19.75 25.04
C ALA A 26 7.97 -19.03 23.70
N HIS A 27 8.82 -18.00 23.68
CA HIS A 27 9.09 -17.24 22.45
C HIS A 27 9.79 -18.07 21.36
N LYS A 28 10.47 -19.16 21.76
CA LYS A 28 11.04 -20.16 20.84
C LYS A 28 9.94 -21.00 20.17
N ASP A 29 8.90 -21.35 20.92
CA ASP A 29 7.79 -22.19 20.47
C ASP A 29 6.65 -21.38 19.83
N TYR A 30 6.91 -20.11 19.48
CA TYR A 30 5.89 -19.19 18.97
C TYR A 30 5.25 -19.76 17.71
N LYS A 31 6.07 -20.34 16.83
CA LYS A 31 5.64 -20.87 15.54
C LYS A 31 4.70 -22.06 15.72
N GLU A 32 5.06 -22.97 16.60
CA GLU A 32 4.32 -24.19 16.94
C GLU A 32 2.97 -23.82 17.55
N ARG A 33 2.94 -22.85 18.47
CA ARG A 33 1.70 -22.35 19.08
C ARG A 33 0.75 -21.73 18.06
N VAL A 34 1.28 -20.93 17.12
CA VAL A 34 0.47 -20.35 16.03
C VAL A 34 -0.09 -21.45 15.15
N GLN A 35 0.72 -22.46 14.82
CA GLN A 35 0.26 -23.61 14.05
C GLN A 35 -0.87 -24.36 14.76
N GLU A 36 -0.67 -24.73 16.03
CA GLU A 36 -1.69 -25.39 16.85
C GLU A 36 -2.99 -24.60 16.94
N HIS A 37 -2.89 -23.26 17.06
CA HIS A 37 -4.04 -22.37 17.11
C HIS A 37 -4.91 -22.51 15.86
N PHE A 38 -4.31 -22.45 14.67
CA PHE A 38 -5.05 -22.59 13.42
C PHE A 38 -5.56 -24.00 13.16
N GLU A 39 -4.80 -25.03 13.54
CA GLU A 39 -5.27 -26.41 13.49
C GLU A 39 -6.50 -26.63 14.39
N LYS A 40 -6.49 -26.11 15.63
CA LYS A 40 -7.65 -26.16 16.54
C LYS A 40 -8.86 -25.42 15.97
N LEU A 41 -8.64 -24.26 15.34
CA LEU A 41 -9.73 -23.52 14.68
C LEU A 41 -10.35 -24.30 13.51
N LEU A 42 -9.54 -24.99 12.70
CA LEU A 42 -10.03 -25.83 11.61
C LEU A 42 -10.86 -27.04 12.08
N GLN A 43 -10.65 -27.51 13.32
CA GLN A 43 -11.48 -28.55 13.94
C GLN A 43 -12.84 -28.01 14.39
N THR A 44 -12.99 -26.69 14.57
CA THR A 44 -14.23 -26.10 15.07
C THR A 44 -15.27 -26.04 13.95
N PRO A 45 -16.45 -26.66 14.08
CA PRO A 45 -17.46 -26.67 13.03
C PRO A 45 -17.91 -25.25 12.70
N LEU A 46 -17.95 -24.94 11.40
CA LEU A 46 -18.46 -23.68 10.90
C LEU A 46 -19.86 -23.94 10.32
N HIS A 47 -20.86 -23.17 10.75
CA HIS A 47 -22.24 -23.35 10.29
C HIS A 47 -22.30 -23.33 8.76
N GLY A 48 -22.86 -24.38 8.16
CA GLY A 48 -23.04 -24.48 6.70
C GLY A 48 -21.85 -25.07 5.93
N HIS A 49 -20.77 -25.48 6.59
CA HIS A 49 -19.66 -26.19 5.94
C HIS A 49 -19.61 -27.66 6.37
N ALA A 50 -19.32 -28.55 5.43
CA ALA A 50 -19.11 -29.96 5.74
C ALA A 50 -17.91 -30.12 6.70
N ASP A 51 -18.09 -30.93 7.74
CA ASP A 51 -17.05 -31.13 8.74
C ASP A 51 -15.79 -31.73 8.11
N LEU A 52 -14.65 -31.12 8.40
CA LEU A 52 -13.36 -31.72 8.08
C LEU A 52 -13.13 -32.84 9.11
N THR A 53 -12.98 -34.07 8.63
CA THR A 53 -12.61 -35.20 9.49
C THR A 53 -11.31 -34.87 10.26
N PRO A 54 -11.22 -35.15 11.58
CA PRO A 54 -10.09 -34.75 12.42
C PRO A 54 -8.70 -35.12 11.88
N THR A 55 -8.58 -36.29 11.23
CA THR A 55 -7.35 -36.78 10.59
C THR A 55 -6.85 -35.89 9.46
N LYS A 56 -7.74 -35.16 8.77
CA LYS A 56 -7.34 -34.21 7.72
C LYS A 56 -6.82 -32.88 8.27
N VAL A 57 -7.03 -32.61 9.56
CA VAL A 57 -6.73 -31.30 10.16
C VAL A 57 -5.28 -31.19 10.61
N LYS A 58 -4.68 -32.28 11.11
CA LYS A 58 -3.32 -32.30 11.68
C LYS A 58 -2.20 -31.90 10.69
N ASP A 59 -2.49 -31.94 9.39
CA ASP A 59 -1.58 -31.50 8.33
C ASP A 59 -2.25 -30.46 7.43
N SER A 60 -3.20 -29.68 7.94
CA SER A 60 -3.83 -28.62 7.13
C SER A 60 -2.95 -27.38 7.01
N VAL A 61 -2.11 -27.11 8.02
CA VAL A 61 -1.13 -26.03 8.02
C VAL A 61 0.20 -26.58 7.51
N CYS A 62 0.72 -26.02 6.42
CA CYS A 62 1.98 -26.44 5.81
C CYS A 62 3.17 -25.76 6.50
N LYS A 63 3.10 -24.43 6.63
CA LYS A 63 4.22 -23.64 7.13
C LYS A 63 3.74 -22.36 7.79
N VAL A 64 4.37 -22.05 8.92
CA VAL A 64 4.22 -20.78 9.63
C VAL A 64 5.53 -20.01 9.54
N THR A 65 5.47 -18.76 9.09
CA THR A 65 6.63 -17.87 8.97
C THR A 65 6.37 -16.59 9.74
N LEU A 66 7.22 -16.28 10.71
CA LEU A 66 7.07 -15.09 11.56
C LEU A 66 7.81 -13.91 10.93
N ALA A 67 7.11 -12.78 10.77
CA ALA A 67 7.73 -11.52 10.43
C ALA A 67 8.06 -10.76 11.71
N ARG A 68 9.35 -10.49 11.92
CA ARG A 68 9.88 -9.88 13.14
C ARG A 68 10.26 -8.42 12.90
N ASP A 69 10.27 -7.64 13.96
CA ASP A 69 10.71 -6.25 13.94
C ASP A 69 12.24 -6.22 13.81
N TRP A 70 12.74 -5.66 12.72
CA TRP A 70 14.17 -5.47 12.48
C TRP A 70 14.66 -4.10 12.95
N GLY A 71 13.80 -3.29 13.58
CA GLY A 71 14.18 -2.00 14.14
C GLY A 71 14.63 -0.99 13.08
N GLY A 72 14.15 -1.12 11.83
CA GLY A 72 14.64 -0.35 10.69
C GLY A 72 15.86 -0.97 10.02
N GLY A 73 16.21 -2.21 10.34
CA GLY A 73 17.29 -2.97 9.71
C GLY A 73 17.09 -3.06 8.19
N VAL A 74 15.85 -3.28 7.72
CA VAL A 74 15.53 -3.31 6.29
C VAL A 74 15.89 -1.98 5.60
N GLN A 75 15.56 -0.85 6.23
CA GLN A 75 15.92 0.48 5.71
C GLN A 75 17.43 0.72 5.74
N ALA A 76 18.14 0.18 6.73
CA ALA A 76 19.59 0.28 6.80
C ALA A 76 20.28 -0.54 5.69
N PHE A 77 19.75 -1.73 5.37
CA PHE A 77 20.21 -2.52 4.22
C PHE A 77 19.97 -1.79 2.90
N SER A 78 18.78 -1.17 2.73
CA SER A 78 18.46 -0.37 1.55
C SER A 78 19.45 0.81 1.39
N LYS A 79 19.66 1.59 2.45
CA LYS A 79 20.65 2.69 2.49
C LYS A 79 22.08 2.22 2.25
N LEU A 80 22.43 1.02 2.71
CA LEU A 80 23.74 0.43 2.45
C LEU A 80 23.90 0.09 0.96
N GLY A 81 22.84 -0.43 0.32
CA GLY A 81 22.79 -0.63 -1.14
C GLY A 81 23.05 0.67 -1.90
N ASP A 82 22.32 1.73 -1.55
CA ASP A 82 22.49 3.06 -2.16
C ASP A 82 23.90 3.61 -1.95
N ALA A 83 24.45 3.48 -0.74
CA ALA A 83 25.80 3.94 -0.43
C ALA A 83 26.87 3.18 -1.24
N ARG A 84 26.70 1.87 -1.44
CA ARG A 84 27.60 1.06 -2.28
C ARG A 84 27.49 1.46 -3.76
N LEU A 85 26.29 1.78 -4.24
CA LEU A 85 26.09 2.31 -5.59
C LEU A 85 26.82 3.66 -5.76
N ALA A 86 26.71 4.56 -4.78
CA ALA A 86 27.40 5.84 -4.78
C ALA A 86 28.94 5.68 -4.81
N VAL A 87 29.50 4.69 -4.09
CA VAL A 87 30.93 4.35 -4.17
C VAL A 87 31.31 3.91 -5.59
N ARG A 88 30.49 3.06 -6.21
CA ARG A 88 30.72 2.59 -7.58
C ARG A 88 30.72 3.74 -8.60
N GLU A 89 29.77 4.65 -8.49
CA GLU A 89 29.67 5.85 -9.34
C GLU A 89 30.86 6.79 -9.15
N ALA A 90 31.22 7.09 -7.88
CA ALA A 90 32.37 7.93 -7.57
C ALA A 90 33.69 7.33 -8.11
N LYS A 91 33.87 6.00 -8.01
CA LYS A 91 35.00 5.30 -8.61
C LYS A 91 34.96 5.36 -10.14
N GLY A 92 33.78 5.28 -10.75
CA GLY A 92 33.59 5.48 -12.19
C GLY A 92 34.08 6.85 -12.66
N HIS A 93 33.64 7.93 -11.98
CA HIS A 93 34.09 9.29 -12.27
C HIS A 93 35.60 9.48 -12.05
N LEU A 94 36.16 8.88 -11.00
CA LEU A 94 37.60 8.91 -10.75
C LEU A 94 38.38 8.26 -11.89
N ARG A 95 37.94 7.10 -12.37
CA ARG A 95 38.55 6.41 -13.52
C ARG A 95 38.48 7.25 -14.79
N GLN A 96 37.32 7.84 -15.09
CA GLN A 96 37.15 8.73 -16.24
C GLN A 96 38.06 9.98 -16.15
N ALA A 97 38.17 10.59 -14.97
CA ALA A 97 39.05 11.74 -14.74
C ALA A 97 40.54 11.38 -14.92
N LYS A 98 40.94 10.17 -14.53
CA LYS A 98 42.31 9.66 -14.74
C LYS A 98 42.59 9.39 -16.23
N ALA A 99 41.63 8.81 -16.95
CA ALA A 99 41.75 8.48 -18.37
C ALA A 99 41.72 9.70 -19.30
N ASN A 100 41.09 10.81 -18.89
CA ASN A 100 40.98 11.99 -19.74
C ASN A 100 42.35 12.67 -19.92
N THR A 101 42.89 12.64 -21.15
CA THR A 101 44.19 13.22 -21.53
C THR A 101 44.09 14.66 -22.03
N THR A 102 42.89 15.17 -22.33
CA THR A 102 42.70 16.49 -22.98
C THR A 102 42.71 17.67 -22.02
N LEU A 103 42.62 17.43 -20.70
CA LEU A 103 42.61 18.49 -19.69
C LEU A 103 44.04 18.93 -19.34
N LYS A 104 44.26 20.26 -19.26
CA LYS A 104 45.49 20.84 -18.68
C LYS A 104 45.80 20.17 -17.34
N GLU A 105 47.06 19.77 -17.12
CA GLU A 105 47.49 18.96 -15.98
C GLU A 105 47.02 19.51 -14.63
N ALA A 106 47.17 20.82 -14.40
CA ALA A 106 46.72 21.48 -13.18
C ALA A 106 45.20 21.36 -12.92
N LYS A 107 44.37 21.36 -13.97
CA LYS A 107 42.90 21.16 -13.85
C LYS A 107 42.56 19.69 -13.63
N LYS A 108 43.33 18.78 -14.25
CA LYS A 108 43.19 17.33 -14.09
C LYS A 108 43.48 16.91 -12.65
N GLU A 109 44.59 17.37 -12.07
CA GLU A 109 44.97 17.04 -10.69
C GLU A 109 43.93 17.51 -9.66
N LYS A 110 43.41 18.75 -9.81
CA LYS A 110 42.34 19.26 -8.94
C LYS A 110 41.06 18.40 -9.02
N LYS A 111 40.68 17.94 -10.21
CA LYS A 111 39.51 17.05 -10.39
C LYS A 111 39.75 15.67 -9.78
N ILE A 112 40.92 15.09 -9.96
CA ILE A 112 41.29 13.79 -9.38
C ILE A 112 41.21 13.87 -7.85
N LYS A 113 41.85 14.87 -7.22
CA LYS A 113 41.79 15.06 -5.75
C LYS A 113 40.36 15.24 -5.25
N LYS A 114 39.50 15.94 -6.00
CA LYS A 114 38.07 16.08 -5.65
C LYS A 114 37.34 14.73 -5.67
N PHE A 115 37.55 13.92 -6.71
CA PHE A 115 36.90 12.61 -6.82
C PHE A 115 37.46 11.60 -5.82
N GLU A 116 38.76 11.63 -5.51
CA GLU A 116 39.36 10.78 -4.47
C GLU A 116 38.74 11.06 -3.11
N LYS A 117 38.59 12.34 -2.73
CA LYS A 117 37.87 12.72 -1.50
C LYS A 117 36.41 12.28 -1.50
N ALA A 118 35.75 12.28 -2.66
CA ALA A 118 34.36 11.81 -2.77
C ALA A 118 34.26 10.29 -2.59
N VAL A 119 35.19 9.52 -3.17
CA VAL A 119 35.28 8.06 -2.97
C VAL A 119 35.54 7.74 -1.51
N GLU A 120 36.51 8.41 -0.87
CA GLU A 120 36.85 8.20 0.53
C GLU A 120 35.66 8.45 1.46
N LYS A 121 34.94 9.57 1.28
CA LYS A 121 33.72 9.87 2.05
C LYS A 121 32.60 8.84 1.82
N ALA A 122 32.42 8.39 0.58
CA ALA A 122 31.41 7.39 0.26
C ALA A 122 31.76 6.03 0.90
N GLU A 123 33.03 5.62 0.87
CA GLU A 123 33.50 4.39 1.52
C GLU A 123 33.40 4.46 3.05
N GLU A 124 33.69 5.61 3.66
CA GLU A 124 33.49 5.84 5.09
C GLU A 124 32.01 5.68 5.48
N ASN A 125 31.09 6.20 4.67
CA ASN A 125 29.65 6.03 4.88
C ASN A 125 29.22 4.56 4.75
N VAL A 126 29.76 3.81 3.77
CA VAL A 126 29.51 2.37 3.63
C VAL A 126 29.94 1.63 4.90
N LYS A 127 31.16 1.88 5.40
CA LYS A 127 31.66 1.24 6.64
C LYS A 127 30.75 1.52 7.84
N LYS A 128 30.33 2.78 8.02
CA LYS A 128 29.40 3.17 9.10
C LYS A 128 28.05 2.45 9.00
N LEU A 129 27.53 2.25 7.79
CA LEU A 129 26.27 1.54 7.57
C LEU A 129 26.44 0.02 7.75
N GLU A 130 27.54 -0.56 7.30
CA GLU A 130 27.87 -1.97 7.51
C GLU A 130 27.98 -2.30 9.00
N GLU A 131 28.65 -1.46 9.79
CA GLU A 131 28.71 -1.64 11.24
C GLU A 131 27.33 -1.60 11.89
N LYS A 132 26.45 -0.69 11.46
CA LYS A 132 25.08 -0.62 11.97
C LYS A 132 24.28 -1.86 11.61
N VAL A 133 24.36 -2.29 10.35
CA VAL A 133 23.70 -3.51 9.86
C VAL A 133 24.21 -4.74 10.61
N ASN A 134 25.53 -4.86 10.80
CA ASN A 134 26.14 -5.97 11.52
C ASN A 134 25.69 -6.02 12.99
N LYS A 135 25.68 -4.87 13.68
CA LYS A 135 25.15 -4.76 15.05
C LYS A 135 23.69 -5.21 15.12
N MET A 136 22.86 -4.77 14.18
CA MET A 136 21.47 -5.20 14.13
C MET A 136 21.35 -6.69 13.81
N SER A 137 22.17 -7.26 12.92
CA SER A 137 22.12 -8.69 12.58
C SER A 137 22.64 -9.61 13.69
N ALA A 138 23.48 -9.09 14.59
CA ALA A 138 24.05 -9.86 15.69
C ALA A 138 23.02 -10.19 16.78
N GLU A 139 21.92 -9.43 16.86
CA GLU A 139 20.82 -9.76 17.77
C GLU A 139 20.11 -11.03 17.31
N GLU A 140 20.00 -12.01 18.22
CA GLU A 140 19.36 -13.30 17.96
C GLU A 140 17.95 -13.08 17.42
N GLU A 141 17.69 -13.56 16.21
CA GLU A 141 16.40 -13.40 15.52
C GLU A 141 15.23 -13.90 16.37
N THR A 142 15.47 -14.99 17.12
CA THR A 142 14.45 -15.61 17.98
C THR A 142 13.93 -14.66 19.05
N LEU A 143 14.75 -13.75 19.57
CA LEU A 143 14.39 -12.82 20.64
C LEU A 143 13.61 -11.60 20.16
N ARG A 144 13.60 -11.34 18.85
CA ARG A 144 12.99 -10.13 18.32
C ARG A 144 11.47 -10.17 18.43
N PRO A 145 10.83 -9.00 18.65
CA PRO A 145 9.38 -8.89 18.64
C PRO A 145 8.75 -9.39 17.34
N VAL A 146 7.68 -10.18 17.44
CA VAL A 146 6.86 -10.57 16.28
C VAL A 146 5.93 -9.41 15.92
N VAL A 147 5.85 -9.07 14.63
CA VAL A 147 4.99 -8.00 14.09
C VAL A 147 3.80 -8.60 13.36
N ALA A 148 4.05 -9.60 12.53
CA ALA A 148 3.06 -10.33 11.77
C ALA A 148 3.49 -11.79 11.60
N CYS A 149 2.58 -12.61 11.11
CA CYS A 149 2.85 -13.99 10.77
C CYS A 149 2.16 -14.34 9.46
N TYR A 150 2.82 -15.12 8.62
CA TYR A 150 2.26 -15.70 7.41
C TYR A 150 2.05 -17.19 7.62
N VAL A 151 0.82 -17.64 7.45
CA VAL A 151 0.44 -19.05 7.61
C VAL A 151 0.02 -19.58 6.25
N ILE A 152 0.75 -20.59 5.78
CA ILE A 152 0.52 -21.27 4.50
C ILE A 152 -0.20 -22.59 4.78
N PHE A 153 -1.31 -22.81 4.09
CA PHE A 153 -2.12 -24.02 4.19
C PHE A 153 -1.84 -24.97 3.03
N ASN A 154 -2.11 -26.26 3.24
CA ASN A 154 -2.00 -27.26 2.17
C ASN A 154 -3.17 -27.20 1.17
N LYS A 155 -4.29 -26.55 1.55
CA LYS A 155 -5.48 -26.42 0.72
C LYS A 155 -6.05 -25.01 0.82
N GLU A 156 -6.45 -24.46 -0.32
CA GLU A 156 -7.13 -23.16 -0.39
C GLU A 156 -8.44 -23.14 0.40
N SER A 157 -9.16 -24.27 0.47
CA SER A 157 -10.38 -24.39 1.27
C SER A 157 -10.12 -24.17 2.77
N ALA A 158 -8.94 -24.57 3.28
CA ALA A 158 -8.57 -24.35 4.68
C ALA A 158 -8.26 -22.86 4.94
N LYS A 159 -7.57 -22.19 4.01
CA LYS A 159 -7.37 -20.73 4.01
C LYS A 159 -8.72 -20.02 4.12
N HIS A 160 -9.64 -20.31 3.20
CA HIS A 160 -10.96 -19.68 3.14
C HIS A 160 -11.77 -19.87 4.42
N ARG A 161 -11.76 -21.10 4.97
CA ARG A 161 -12.45 -21.39 6.23
C ARG A 161 -11.91 -20.53 7.38
N ILE A 162 -10.60 -20.41 7.51
CA ILE A 162 -9.99 -19.53 8.53
C ILE A 162 -10.38 -18.07 8.29
N LEU A 163 -10.30 -17.58 7.06
CA LEU A 163 -10.71 -16.21 6.73
C LEU A 163 -12.18 -15.97 7.09
N GLU A 164 -13.06 -16.95 6.89
CA GLU A 164 -14.47 -16.85 7.26
C GLU A 164 -14.69 -16.78 8.77
N HIS A 165 -13.92 -17.53 9.57
CA HIS A 165 -13.92 -17.39 11.04
C HIS A 165 -13.60 -15.96 11.49
N TYR A 166 -12.70 -15.28 10.77
CA TYR A 166 -12.21 -13.92 11.09
C TYR A 166 -12.94 -12.78 10.37
N LYS A 167 -13.68 -13.04 9.28
CA LYS A 167 -14.37 -12.04 8.43
C LYS A 167 -15.24 -11.06 9.21
N HIS A 168 -15.94 -11.56 10.24
CA HIS A 168 -16.85 -10.77 11.07
C HIS A 168 -16.26 -10.29 12.41
N SER A 169 -14.98 -10.56 12.68
CA SER A 169 -14.33 -10.22 13.95
C SER A 169 -14.29 -8.70 14.20
N HIS A 170 -14.02 -7.90 13.16
CA HIS A 170 -13.72 -6.47 13.32
C HIS A 170 -14.94 -5.55 13.27
N ARG A 171 -15.85 -5.71 12.30
CA ARG A 171 -16.95 -4.75 12.08
C ARG A 171 -18.06 -4.83 13.13
N TYR A 172 -18.30 -6.01 13.70
CA TYR A 172 -19.45 -6.26 14.57
C TYR A 172 -19.06 -6.59 16.02
N ARG A 173 -17.89 -6.15 16.47
CA ARG A 173 -17.33 -6.55 17.77
C ARG A 173 -18.31 -6.40 18.95
N LEU A 174 -19.11 -5.33 18.96
CA LEU A 174 -20.11 -5.08 20.01
C LEU A 174 -21.30 -6.04 19.92
N ILE A 175 -21.90 -6.18 18.73
CA ILE A 175 -23.07 -7.04 18.50
C ILE A 175 -22.69 -8.51 18.71
N ARG A 176 -21.51 -8.91 18.24
CA ARG A 176 -21.02 -10.29 18.31
C ARG A 176 -20.77 -10.75 19.75
N ARG A 177 -20.32 -9.85 20.63
CA ARG A 177 -20.17 -10.14 22.07
C ARG A 177 -21.50 -10.47 22.74
N LEU A 178 -22.60 -9.90 22.25
CA LEU A 178 -23.93 -10.13 22.81
C LEU A 178 -24.57 -11.40 22.23
N VAL A 179 -24.34 -11.71 20.95
CA VAL A 179 -25.05 -12.79 20.24
C VAL A 179 -24.30 -14.13 20.24
N GLU A 180 -22.98 -14.14 20.05
CA GLU A 180 -22.23 -15.39 19.76
C GLU A 180 -21.62 -16.07 20.99
N GLY A 181 -21.90 -15.55 22.18
CA GLY A 181 -21.39 -16.07 23.44
C GLY A 181 -19.88 -15.84 23.65
N LYS A 182 -19.47 -15.85 24.92
CA LYS A 182 -18.07 -15.58 25.32
C LYS A 182 -17.09 -16.63 24.75
N ALA A 183 -17.51 -17.88 24.63
CA ALA A 183 -16.67 -19.01 24.23
C ALA A 183 -16.07 -18.87 22.82
N ARG A 184 -16.90 -18.51 21.82
CA ARG A 184 -16.43 -18.35 20.43
C ARG A 184 -15.42 -17.22 20.28
N HIS A 185 -15.60 -16.14 21.06
CA HIS A 185 -14.67 -15.02 21.05
C HIS A 185 -13.31 -15.38 21.68
N GLU A 186 -13.28 -16.24 22.70
CA GLU A 186 -12.01 -16.70 23.29
C GLU A 186 -11.23 -17.60 22.32
N MET A 187 -11.90 -18.44 21.53
CA MET A 187 -11.25 -19.32 20.53
C MET A 187 -10.54 -18.54 19.41
N LEU A 188 -11.01 -17.33 19.08
CA LEU A 188 -10.41 -16.50 18.03
C LEU A 188 -9.18 -15.70 18.53
N LYS A 189 -8.95 -15.67 19.84
CA LYS A 189 -7.78 -15.02 20.42
C LYS A 189 -6.59 -15.96 20.42
N PHE A 190 -5.43 -15.41 20.15
CA PHE A 190 -4.16 -16.10 20.32
C PHE A 190 -3.50 -15.58 21.60
N GLU A 191 -3.25 -16.47 22.56
CA GLU A 191 -2.63 -16.12 23.85
C GLU A 191 -3.34 -14.93 24.54
N GLY A 192 -4.68 -14.95 24.54
CA GLY A 192 -5.51 -13.90 25.14
C GLY A 192 -5.57 -12.57 24.35
N LYS A 193 -4.84 -12.44 23.23
CA LYS A 193 -4.90 -11.25 22.36
C LYS A 193 -5.77 -11.48 21.13
N THR A 194 -6.53 -10.45 20.76
CA THR A 194 -7.30 -10.46 19.51
C THR A 194 -6.34 -10.32 18.33
N ILE A 195 -6.37 -11.29 17.42
CA ILE A 195 -5.62 -11.27 16.16
C ILE A 195 -6.57 -10.99 14.99
N GLU A 196 -5.99 -10.51 13.90
CA GLU A 196 -6.68 -10.18 12.65
C GLU A 196 -6.05 -11.05 11.56
N CYS A 197 -6.88 -11.76 10.80
CA CYS A 197 -6.43 -12.57 9.68
C CYS A 197 -6.98 -11.96 8.40
N GLN A 198 -6.11 -11.77 7.42
CA GLN A 198 -6.45 -11.32 6.07
C GLN A 198 -5.73 -12.18 5.05
N GLU A 199 -6.16 -12.12 3.80
CA GLU A 199 -5.44 -12.79 2.71
C GLU A 199 -4.04 -12.22 2.57
N ALA A 200 -3.04 -13.10 2.41
CA ALA A 200 -1.66 -12.64 2.28
C ALA A 200 -1.45 -12.00 0.89
N PRO A 201 -0.91 -10.78 0.81
CA PRO A 201 -0.55 -10.20 -0.48
C PRO A 201 0.62 -10.98 -1.10
N GLU A 202 0.77 -10.87 -2.42
CA GLU A 202 1.92 -11.44 -3.12
C GLU A 202 3.24 -10.98 -2.49
N PRO A 203 4.28 -11.84 -2.44
CA PRO A 203 5.56 -11.48 -1.84
C PRO A 203 6.20 -10.23 -2.44
N SER A 204 5.98 -9.96 -3.73
CA SER A 204 6.44 -8.75 -4.43
C SER A 204 5.70 -7.49 -4.01
N ASN A 205 4.47 -7.63 -3.51
CA ASN A 205 3.62 -6.52 -3.08
C ASN A 205 3.85 -6.17 -1.59
N LEU A 206 4.62 -6.98 -0.87
CA LEU A 206 5.00 -6.72 0.51
C LEU A 206 6.02 -5.60 0.58
N VAL A 207 5.61 -4.46 1.15
CA VAL A 207 6.52 -3.37 1.48
C VAL A 207 7.18 -3.67 2.83
N TRP A 208 8.24 -4.48 2.80
CA TRP A 208 8.98 -4.93 3.98
C TRP A 208 9.43 -3.79 4.90
N GLU A 209 9.80 -2.65 4.32
CA GLU A 209 10.21 -1.44 5.04
C GLU A 209 9.11 -0.89 5.93
N ASN A 210 7.84 -1.08 5.53
CA ASN A 210 6.68 -0.62 6.29
C ASN A 210 6.37 -1.55 7.47
N MET A 211 6.84 -2.80 7.45
CA MET A 211 6.54 -3.76 8.51
C MET A 211 7.12 -3.32 9.87
N ASP A 212 8.31 -2.73 9.90
CA ASP A 212 8.97 -2.25 11.12
C ASP A 212 8.28 -1.06 11.80
N TYR A 213 7.28 -0.43 11.16
CA TYR A 213 6.61 0.72 11.77
C TYR A 213 5.56 0.29 12.81
N PRO A 214 5.64 0.79 14.06
CA PRO A 214 4.61 0.53 15.06
C PRO A 214 3.28 1.14 14.62
N ARG A 215 2.17 0.46 14.92
CA ARG A 215 0.80 0.85 14.51
C ARG A 215 0.49 2.32 14.83
N LEU A 216 0.84 2.79 16.03
CA LEU A 216 0.61 4.19 16.44
C LEU A 216 1.32 5.20 15.53
N LYS A 217 2.56 4.92 15.12
CA LYS A 217 3.31 5.78 14.21
C LYS A 217 2.68 5.76 12.81
N ARG A 218 2.24 4.59 12.33
CA ARG A 218 1.52 4.49 11.05
C ARG A 218 0.23 5.32 11.07
N THR A 219 -0.56 5.19 12.14
CA THR A 219 -1.79 5.97 12.32
C THR A 219 -1.51 7.47 12.38
N ALA A 220 -0.48 7.90 13.13
CA ALA A 220 -0.08 9.30 13.20
C ALA A 220 0.32 9.87 11.82
N VAL A 221 1.13 9.13 11.05
CA VAL A 221 1.52 9.52 9.68
C VAL A 221 0.30 9.60 8.76
N GLN A 222 -0.62 8.64 8.85
CA GLN A 222 -1.86 8.66 8.06
C GLN A 222 -2.76 9.85 8.42
N ILE A 223 -2.92 10.16 9.71
CA ILE A 223 -3.70 11.32 10.15
C ILE A 223 -3.05 12.61 9.65
N PHE A 224 -1.74 12.76 9.84
CA PHE A 224 -0.99 13.92 9.37
C PHE A 224 -1.14 14.11 7.86
N ALA A 225 -0.96 13.05 7.06
CA ALA A 225 -1.12 13.10 5.61
C ALA A 225 -2.54 13.50 5.20
N ARG A 226 -3.58 12.96 5.86
CA ARG A 226 -4.98 13.35 5.62
C ARG A 226 -5.22 14.83 5.95
N CYS A 227 -4.73 15.31 7.08
CA CYS A 227 -4.83 16.72 7.46
C CYS A 227 -4.13 17.63 6.45
N ALA A 228 -2.93 17.25 5.98
CA ALA A 228 -2.19 17.99 4.95
C ALA A 228 -2.95 18.03 3.62
N CYS A 229 -3.56 16.92 3.19
CA CYS A 229 -4.39 16.88 1.99
C CYS A 229 -5.63 17.78 2.12
N ILE A 230 -6.32 17.74 3.27
CA ILE A 230 -7.48 18.62 3.52
C ILE A 230 -7.04 20.09 3.47
N LEU A 231 -5.93 20.44 4.10
CA LEU A 231 -5.39 21.80 4.06
C LEU A 231 -5.06 22.25 2.63
N ALA A 232 -4.41 21.39 1.83
CA ALA A 232 -4.12 21.68 0.44
C ALA A 232 -5.39 21.92 -0.38
N LEU A 233 -6.43 21.10 -0.20
CA LEU A 233 -7.73 21.28 -0.85
C LEU A 233 -8.38 22.62 -0.46
N LEU A 234 -8.31 23.02 0.82
CA LEU A 234 -8.82 24.30 1.28
C LEU A 234 -8.06 25.47 0.65
N ILE A 235 -6.74 25.38 0.51
CA ILE A 235 -5.93 26.39 -0.18
C ILE A 235 -6.33 26.48 -1.66
N CYS A 236 -6.53 25.35 -2.33
CA CYS A 236 -6.98 25.34 -3.73
C CYS A 236 -8.39 25.96 -3.88
N LEU A 237 -9.34 25.62 -3.00
CA LEU A 237 -10.67 26.22 -3.00
C LEU A 237 -10.62 27.72 -2.75
N PHE A 238 -9.79 28.16 -1.78
CA PHE A 238 -9.58 29.57 -1.50
C PHE A 238 -8.98 30.30 -2.71
N ALA A 239 -7.96 29.72 -3.35
CA ALA A 239 -7.36 30.30 -4.55
C ALA A 239 -8.38 30.41 -5.69
N LEU A 240 -9.19 29.38 -5.93
CA LEU A 240 -10.26 29.42 -6.95
C LEU A 240 -11.31 30.49 -6.64
N ALA A 241 -11.73 30.62 -5.38
CA ALA A 241 -12.67 31.66 -4.97
C ALA A 241 -12.05 33.06 -5.14
N PHE A 242 -10.77 33.22 -4.78
CA PHE A 242 -10.04 34.46 -4.93
C PHE A 242 -9.91 34.86 -6.41
N PHE A 243 -9.46 33.96 -7.28
CA PHE A 243 -9.37 34.23 -8.72
C PHE A 243 -10.74 34.46 -9.36
N GLY A 244 -11.76 33.70 -8.98
CA GLY A 244 -13.14 33.93 -9.46
C GLY A 244 -13.68 35.31 -9.07
N SER A 245 -13.36 35.81 -7.87
CA SER A 245 -13.74 37.16 -7.45
C SER A 245 -13.02 38.28 -8.24
N MET A 246 -11.81 38.02 -8.74
CA MET A 246 -11.08 38.97 -9.56
C MET A 246 -11.67 39.09 -10.98
N ASP A 247 -12.20 38.00 -11.53
CA ASP A 247 -12.81 38.01 -12.87
C ASP A 247 -14.18 38.69 -12.90
N GLN A 248 -14.94 38.70 -11.79
CA GLN A 248 -16.21 39.45 -11.70
C GLN A 248 -16.05 40.96 -11.89
N GLY A 249 -14.89 41.53 -11.56
CA GLY A 249 -14.57 42.94 -11.86
C GLY A 249 -14.23 43.21 -13.31
N ARG A 250 -14.17 42.16 -14.15
CA ARG A 250 -13.73 42.19 -15.55
C ARG A 250 -14.83 41.83 -16.53
N GLU A 251 -16.08 41.72 -16.07
CA GLU A 251 -17.23 41.92 -16.93
C GLU A 251 -17.07 43.29 -17.57
N SER A 252 -16.48 43.28 -18.76
CA SER A 252 -16.48 44.42 -19.64
C SER A 252 -17.95 44.80 -19.75
N PRO A 253 -18.32 46.09 -19.55
CA PRO A 253 -19.69 46.51 -19.77
C PRO A 253 -20.08 45.90 -21.10
N ALA A 254 -21.18 45.15 -21.13
CA ALA A 254 -21.64 44.50 -22.34
C ALA A 254 -21.60 45.56 -23.43
N VAL A 255 -20.52 45.55 -24.22
CA VAL A 255 -20.51 46.25 -25.48
C VAL A 255 -21.56 45.43 -26.17
N GLU A 256 -22.73 46.03 -26.36
CA GLU A 256 -23.68 45.60 -27.36
C GLU A 256 -22.88 45.56 -28.66
N ALA A 257 -22.15 44.46 -28.86
CA ALA A 257 -21.65 44.07 -30.13
C ALA A 257 -22.94 43.77 -30.85
N GLU A 258 -23.42 44.78 -31.56
CA GLU A 258 -24.45 44.69 -32.57
C GLU A 258 -23.98 43.58 -33.50
N VAL A 259 -24.39 42.34 -33.20
CA VAL A 259 -24.06 41.18 -34.03
C VAL A 259 -24.93 41.36 -35.26
N TRP A 260 -24.36 42.03 -36.25
CA TRP A 260 -24.89 42.04 -37.59
C TRP A 260 -24.84 40.59 -38.09
N ILE A 261 -25.95 39.88 -37.94
CA ILE A 261 -26.18 38.63 -38.67
C ILE A 261 -26.29 39.05 -40.13
N VAL A 262 -25.16 39.09 -40.82
CA VAL A 262 -25.15 39.11 -42.27
C VAL A 262 -25.67 37.74 -42.68
N ALA A 263 -26.97 37.66 -42.90
CA ALA A 263 -27.61 36.53 -43.54
C ALA A 263 -26.93 36.36 -44.89
N ASN A 264 -25.93 35.49 -44.95
CA ASN A 264 -25.33 35.10 -46.20
C ASN A 264 -26.37 34.19 -46.87
N PRO A 265 -26.97 34.58 -48.01
CA PRO A 265 -27.88 33.73 -48.76
C PRO A 265 -27.04 32.65 -49.45
N ILE A 266 -26.50 31.72 -48.67
CA ILE A 266 -25.88 30.52 -49.19
C ILE A 266 -27.03 29.59 -49.53
N TYR A 267 -27.37 29.61 -50.82
CA TYR A 267 -27.94 28.52 -51.60
C TYR A 267 -28.40 27.34 -50.75
N THR A 268 -29.70 27.26 -50.50
CA THR A 268 -30.39 25.99 -50.33
C THR A 268 -30.16 25.21 -51.62
N MET A 269 -29.07 24.45 -51.69
CA MET A 269 -29.02 23.34 -52.62
C MET A 269 -30.06 22.35 -52.10
N ASP A 270 -31.21 22.32 -52.77
CA ASP A 270 -32.12 21.19 -52.71
C ASP A 270 -31.29 19.95 -53.04
N VAL A 271 -30.95 19.18 -52.01
CA VAL A 271 -30.44 17.83 -52.18
C VAL A 271 -31.67 16.93 -52.26
N PRO A 272 -32.08 16.46 -53.45
CA PRO A 272 -33.17 15.51 -53.54
C PRO A 272 -32.68 14.20 -52.94
N GLY A 273 -33.21 13.84 -51.76
CA GLY A 273 -33.00 12.51 -51.17
C GLY A 273 -32.61 12.47 -49.70
N PHE A 274 -32.47 13.59 -48.99
CA PHE A 274 -32.24 13.56 -47.54
C PHE A 274 -33.57 13.73 -46.79
N GLN A 275 -34.28 12.62 -46.58
CA GLN A 275 -35.39 12.55 -45.63
C GLN A 275 -34.84 12.58 -44.21
N THR A 276 -34.81 13.75 -43.57
CA THR A 276 -34.70 13.84 -42.10
C THR A 276 -36.02 13.44 -41.48
N SER A 277 -36.29 12.14 -41.39
CA SER A 277 -37.22 11.63 -40.37
C SER A 277 -36.51 11.78 -39.03
N ASN A 278 -36.72 12.91 -38.35
CA ASN A 278 -36.77 13.07 -36.88
C ASN A 278 -36.83 14.56 -36.50
N GLU A 279 -37.76 15.31 -37.10
CA GLU A 279 -38.28 16.55 -36.52
C GLU A 279 -39.62 16.24 -35.84
N THR A 280 -39.57 15.62 -34.67
CA THR A 280 -40.71 15.54 -33.73
C THR A 280 -40.25 15.03 -32.36
N SER A 281 -39.30 15.71 -31.72
CA SER A 281 -39.09 15.48 -30.27
C SER A 281 -38.31 16.55 -29.50
N TYR A 282 -38.28 17.81 -29.93
CA TYR A 282 -37.66 18.88 -29.13
C TYR A 282 -38.56 20.07 -28.82
N THR A 283 -39.82 20.07 -29.28
CA THR A 283 -40.82 21.07 -28.86
C THR A 283 -41.67 20.66 -27.66
N ALA A 284 -41.58 19.41 -27.18
CA ALA A 284 -42.40 18.93 -26.06
C ALA A 284 -41.82 19.16 -24.66
N LEU A 285 -40.54 19.56 -24.52
CA LEU A 285 -39.94 19.84 -23.20
C LEU A 285 -39.84 21.33 -22.86
N ALA A 286 -40.06 22.23 -23.82
CA ALA A 286 -40.08 23.67 -23.55
C ALA A 286 -41.41 24.18 -22.96
N GLN A 287 -42.44 23.32 -22.89
CA GLN A 287 -43.78 23.73 -22.45
C GLN A 287 -44.17 23.21 -21.06
N ALA A 288 -43.31 22.44 -20.37
CA ALA A 288 -43.59 21.85 -19.06
C ALA A 288 -42.99 22.63 -17.87
N CYS A 289 -42.26 23.72 -18.09
CA CYS A 289 -41.66 24.52 -16.99
C CYS A 289 -42.40 25.83 -16.68
N ASN A 290 -43.59 26.07 -17.25
CA ASN A 290 -44.38 27.27 -16.97
C ASN A 290 -45.61 27.04 -16.08
N ASP A 291 -45.94 25.80 -15.72
CA ASP A 291 -47.11 25.49 -14.90
C ASP A 291 -46.69 24.70 -13.64
N GLU A 292 -46.03 25.37 -12.69
CA GLU A 292 -46.04 24.95 -11.27
C GLU A 292 -45.65 26.17 -10.41
N SER A 293 -46.60 27.12 -10.38
CA SER A 293 -46.76 28.14 -9.33
C SER A 293 -47.66 27.62 -8.22
#